data_AF-A0A8J5KM26-F1
#
_entry.id   AF-A0A8J5KM26-F1
#
_cell.length_a   1.000
_cell.length_b   1.000
_cell.length_c   1.000
_cell.angle_alpha   90.00
_cell.angle_beta   90.00
_cell.angle_gamma   90.00
#
_symmetry.space_group_name_H-M   'P 1'
#
loop_
_entity.id
_entity.type
_entity.pdbx_description
1 polymer ?
#
loop_
_entity_poly.entity_id
_entity_poly.type
_entity_poly.pdbx_seq_one_letter_code
_entity_poly.pdbx_strand_id
1 'polypeptide(L)'
;MDLWQRAKVFAEEAARRSQEISKEAAKRSQELTQGAARLSQEFVSETTKKSKEMAAEAAKKADLLRSEALRAADQIKTLSIDIPIPIASALVSGSSAAVAPEPASDLERFGITQELKEFVQGIQISTFRDFSMQDEPEPEISTIPPSSNVRQDLNEWQARHATLVLSTVKVF
;
A
#
# COMPACT_ATOMS: atom_id res chain seq x y z
N MET A 1 -42.85 -37.15 -44.20
CA MET A 1 -41.37 -37.31 -44.05
C MET A 1 -40.73 -36.07 -43.41
N ASP A 2 -41.53 -35.21 -42.77
CA ASP A 2 -41.21 -33.78 -42.64
C ASP A 2 -40.53 -33.40 -41.32
N LEU A 3 -40.74 -34.19 -40.26
CA LEU A 3 -40.08 -33.96 -38.96
C LEU A 3 -38.56 -34.12 -39.06
N TRP A 4 -38.09 -35.10 -39.84
CA TRP A 4 -36.65 -35.39 -39.95
C TRP A 4 -35.91 -34.30 -40.73
N GLN A 5 -36.53 -33.77 -41.79
CA GLN A 5 -35.98 -32.62 -42.52
C GLN A 5 -35.95 -31.37 -41.66
N ARG A 6 -37.00 -31.10 -40.87
CA ARG A 6 -37.06 -29.96 -39.96
C ARG A 6 -36.01 -30.05 -38.84
N ALA A 7 -35.80 -31.25 -38.28
CA ALA A 7 -34.75 -31.50 -37.29
C ALA A 7 -33.35 -31.27 -37.87
N LYS A 8 -33.10 -31.71 -39.10
CA LYS A 8 -31.82 -31.49 -39.78
C LYS A 8 -31.53 -29.99 -39.98
N VAL A 9 -32.51 -29.23 -40.45
CA VAL A 9 -32.37 -27.77 -40.64
C VAL A 9 -32.10 -27.05 -39.32
N PHE A 10 -32.80 -27.43 -38.25
CA PHE A 10 -32.57 -26.83 -36.93
C PHE A 10 -31.18 -27.14 -36.37
N ALA A 11 -30.69 -28.37 -36.53
CA ALA A 11 -29.35 -28.74 -36.11
C ALA A 11 -28.26 -27.96 -36.88
N GLU A 12 -28.45 -27.77 -38.18
CA GLU A 12 -27.54 -27.00 -39.02
C GLU A 12 -27.55 -25.50 -38.66
N GLU A 13 -28.73 -24.94 -38.38
CA GLU A 13 -28.89 -23.55 -37.94
C GLU A 13 -28.30 -23.32 -36.53
N ALA A 14 -28.48 -24.28 -35.62
CA ALA A 14 -27.87 -24.25 -34.28
C ALA A 14 -26.35 -24.35 -34.34
N ALA A 15 -25.81 -25.21 -35.20
CA ALA A 15 -24.36 -25.32 -35.42
C ALA A 15 -23.78 -24.01 -35.99
N ARG A 16 -24.47 -23.40 -36.96
CA ARG A 16 -24.06 -22.11 -37.53
C ARG A 16 -24.08 -20.99 -36.48
N ARG A 17 -25.16 -20.87 -35.70
CA ARG A 17 -25.24 -19.90 -34.59
C ARG A 17 -24.15 -20.11 -33.55
N SER A 18 -23.86 -21.36 -33.18
CA SER A 18 -22.77 -21.67 -32.26
C SER A 18 -21.42 -21.21 -32.80
N GLN A 19 -21.17 -21.44 -34.10
CA GLN A 19 -19.92 -21.01 -34.73
C GLN A 19 -19.77 -19.48 -34.76
N GLU A 20 -20.85 -18.75 -35.05
CA GLU A 20 -20.86 -17.28 -35.02
C GLU A 20 -20.60 -16.73 -33.61
N ILE A 21 -21.23 -17.31 -32.58
CA ILE A 21 -20.98 -16.94 -31.17
C ILE A 21 -19.53 -17.19 -30.78
N SER A 22 -18.95 -18.34 -31.16
CA SER A 22 -17.54 -18.64 -30.86
C SER A 22 -16.57 -17.65 -31.54
N LYS A 23 -16.83 -17.27 -32.80
CA LYS A 23 -16.01 -16.29 -33.52
C LYS A 23 -16.10 -14.91 -32.86
N GLU A 24 -17.29 -14.49 -32.48
CA GLU A 24 -17.52 -13.20 -31.82
C GLU A 24 -16.86 -13.16 -30.43
N ALA A 25 -16.97 -14.25 -29.66
CA ALA A 25 -16.32 -14.37 -28.36
C ALA A 25 -14.78 -14.33 -28.47
N ALA A 26 -14.21 -15.02 -29.47
CA ALA A 26 -12.77 -14.98 -29.73
C ALA A 26 -12.30 -13.56 -30.08
N LYS A 27 -13.03 -12.85 -30.94
CA LYS A 27 -12.69 -11.48 -31.33
C LYS A 27 -12.78 -10.51 -30.13
N ARG A 28 -13.85 -10.59 -29.34
CA ARG A 28 -14.00 -9.79 -28.11
C ARG A 28 -12.90 -10.08 -27.09
N SER A 29 -12.52 -11.35 -26.93
CA SER A 29 -11.41 -11.74 -26.04
C SER A 29 -10.08 -11.14 -26.52
N GLN A 30 -9.85 -11.12 -27.82
CA GLN A 30 -8.65 -10.53 -28.42
C GLN A 30 -8.60 -9.01 -28.21
N GLU A 31 -9.71 -8.31 -28.43
CA GLU A 31 -9.81 -6.86 -28.23
C GLU A 31 -9.59 -6.45 -26.77
N LEU A 32 -10.15 -7.20 -25.82
CA LEU A 32 -9.91 -6.97 -24.38
C LEU A 32 -8.43 -7.17 -24.01
N THR A 33 -7.81 -8.24 -24.52
CA THR A 33 -6.39 -8.52 -24.25
C THR A 33 -5.49 -7.43 -24.83
N GLN A 34 -5.76 -7.00 -26.06
CA GLN A 34 -4.99 -5.93 -26.72
C GLN A 34 -5.21 -4.56 -26.04
N GLY A 35 -6.44 -4.27 -25.61
CA GLY A 35 -6.77 -3.07 -24.84
C GLY A 35 -6.04 -3.02 -23.49
N ALA A 36 -6.04 -4.13 -22.75
CA ALA A 36 -5.33 -4.25 -21.49
C ALA A 36 -3.81 -4.05 -21.65
N ALA A 37 -3.22 -4.64 -22.70
CA ALA A 37 -1.79 -4.47 -22.99
C ALA A 37 -1.42 -3.00 -23.29
N ARG A 38 -2.26 -2.29 -24.06
CA ARG A 38 -2.04 -0.86 -24.37
C ARG A 38 -2.16 0.03 -23.14
N LEU A 39 -3.20 -0.15 -22.33
CA LEU A 39 -3.38 0.62 -21.10
C LEU A 39 -2.22 0.40 -20.13
N SER A 40 -1.76 -0.84 -19.99
CA SER A 40 -0.59 -1.14 -19.16
C SER A 40 0.67 -0.44 -19.66
N GLN A 41 0.90 -0.39 -20.98
CA GLN A 41 2.06 0.30 -21.56
C GLN A 41 1.99 1.82 -21.36
N GLU A 42 0.82 2.42 -21.54
CA GLU A 42 0.59 3.85 -21.35
C GLU A 42 0.78 4.26 -19.88
N PHE A 43 0.23 3.47 -18.95
CA PHE A 43 0.38 3.72 -17.52
C PHE A 43 1.84 3.64 -17.05
N VAL A 44 2.61 2.65 -17.51
CA VAL A 44 4.05 2.53 -17.19
C VAL A 44 4.84 3.69 -17.80
N SER A 45 4.52 4.10 -19.02
CA SER A 45 5.20 5.20 -19.70
C SER A 45 4.95 6.55 -19.01
N GLU A 46 3.69 6.85 -18.68
CA GLU A 46 3.32 8.06 -17.93
C GLU A 46 3.88 8.05 -16.50
N THR A 47 3.86 6.90 -15.82
CA THR A 47 4.46 6.76 -14.48
C THR A 47 5.96 7.00 -14.52
N THR A 48 6.66 6.43 -15.50
CA THR A 48 8.11 6.59 -15.65
C THR A 48 8.46 8.05 -15.99
N LYS A 49 7.69 8.68 -16.88
CA LYS A 49 7.86 10.09 -17.24
C LYS A 49 7.62 11.01 -16.05
N LYS A 50 6.52 10.82 -15.32
CA LYS A 50 6.19 11.60 -14.12
C LYS A 50 7.21 11.39 -12.99
N SER A 51 7.67 10.16 -12.79
CA SER A 51 8.75 9.84 -11.85
C SER A 51 10.04 10.58 -12.18
N LYS A 52 10.43 10.63 -13.46
CA LYS A 52 11.62 11.38 -13.92
C LYS A 52 11.51 12.88 -13.66
N GLU A 53 10.32 13.47 -13.86
CA GLU A 53 10.09 14.90 -13.61
C GLU A 53 10.18 15.23 -12.12
N MET A 54 9.57 14.42 -11.25
CA MET A 54 9.66 14.60 -9.80
C MET A 54 11.10 14.49 -9.28
N ALA A 55 11.90 13.55 -9.80
CA ALA A 55 13.31 13.42 -9.42
C ALA A 55 14.11 14.66 -9.82
N ALA A 56 13.87 15.21 -11.02
CA ALA A 56 14.55 16.43 -11.48
C ALA A 56 14.11 17.67 -10.69
N GLU A 57 12.83 17.77 -10.31
CA GLU A 57 12.34 18.88 -9.49
C GLU A 57 12.87 18.82 -8.05
N ALA A 58 12.89 17.62 -7.46
CA ALA A 58 13.48 17.38 -6.14
C ALA A 58 14.98 17.70 -6.13
N ALA A 59 15.72 17.31 -7.17
CA ALA A 59 17.13 17.65 -7.31
C ALA A 59 17.35 19.17 -7.35
N LYS A 60 16.56 19.91 -8.14
CA LYS A 60 16.65 21.38 -8.18
C LYS A 60 16.37 22.04 -6.83
N LYS A 61 15.35 21.56 -6.10
CA LYS A 61 15.05 22.06 -4.75
C LYS A 61 16.15 21.74 -3.75
N ALA A 62 16.76 20.56 -3.83
CA ALA A 62 17.88 20.18 -2.98
C ALA A 62 19.12 21.07 -3.23
N ASP A 63 19.43 21.37 -4.49
CA ASP A 63 20.55 22.26 -4.84
C ASP A 63 20.32 23.69 -4.35
N LEU A 64 19.10 24.22 -4.49
CA LEU A 64 18.73 25.53 -3.95
C LEU A 64 18.95 25.59 -2.43
N LEU A 65 18.41 24.61 -1.71
CA LEU A 65 18.50 24.56 -0.24
C LEU A 65 19.95 24.43 0.22
N ARG A 66 20.76 23.64 -0.49
CA ARG A 66 22.20 23.51 -0.23
C ARG A 66 22.93 24.84 -0.42
N SER A 67 22.68 25.54 -1.52
CA SER A 67 23.32 26.83 -1.80
C SER A 67 22.93 27.91 -0.78
N GLU A 68 21.67 27.93 -0.34
CA GLU A 68 21.19 28.87 0.68
C GLU A 68 21.80 28.57 2.06
N ALA A 69 21.88 27.28 2.44
CA ALA A 69 22.50 26.86 3.69
C ALA A 69 23.99 27.23 3.74
N LEU A 70 24.74 27.04 2.65
CA LEU A 70 26.14 27.48 2.58
C LEU A 70 26.26 29.01 2.75
N ARG A 71 25.42 29.78 2.07
CA ARG A 71 25.40 31.24 2.18
C ARG A 71 25.05 31.71 3.60
N ALA A 72 24.14 31.03 4.28
CA ALA A 72 23.79 31.33 5.67
C ALA A 72 24.94 30.99 6.63
N ALA A 73 25.64 29.87 6.41
CA ALA A 73 26.80 29.50 7.21
C ALA A 73 27.95 30.52 7.10
N ASP A 74 28.21 31.04 5.90
CA ASP A 74 29.23 32.08 5.71
C ASP A 74 28.87 33.39 6.44
N GLN A 75 27.59 33.78 6.47
CA GLN A 75 27.13 34.94 7.24
C GLN A 75 27.31 34.77 8.76
N ILE A 76 27.12 33.56 9.29
CA ILE A 76 27.35 33.28 10.72
C ILE A 76 28.85 33.33 11.05
N LYS A 77 29.69 32.86 10.13
CA LYS A 77 31.15 32.81 10.31
C LYS A 77 31.79 34.20 10.35
N THR A 78 31.25 35.17 9.60
CA THR A 78 31.75 36.56 9.62
C THR A 78 31.31 37.31 10.88
N LEU A 79 30.12 37.03 11.43
CA LEU A 79 29.62 37.65 12.66
C LEU A 79 30.29 37.12 13.95
N SER A 80 30.90 35.94 13.90
CA SER A 80 31.51 35.29 15.07
C SER A 80 32.98 35.67 15.32
N ILE A 81 33.59 36.49 14.46
CA ILE A 81 35.01 36.87 14.57
C ILE A 81 35.25 38.07 15.53
N ASP A 82 34.21 38.79 15.95
CA ASP A 82 34.33 40.05 16.71
C ASP A 82 33.74 40.00 18.13
N ILE A 83 33.63 38.83 18.75
CA ILE A 83 33.10 38.69 20.12
C ILE A 83 34.20 38.20 21.06
N PRO A 84 34.75 39.06 21.95
CA PRO A 84 35.53 38.61 23.09
C PRO A 84 34.61 37.77 23.99
N ILE A 85 34.98 36.52 24.24
CA ILE A 85 34.21 35.60 25.08
C ILE A 85 34.41 35.95 26.56
N PRO A 86 33.35 36.28 27.32
CA PRO A 86 33.25 35.85 28.70
C PRO A 86 32.20 34.74 28.81
N ILE A 87 32.69 33.62 29.31
CA ILE A 87 32.00 32.50 29.93
C ILE A 87 30.71 32.91 30.70
N ALA A 88 29.66 32.09 30.50
CA ALA A 88 28.43 31.91 31.27
C ALA A 88 27.22 32.84 31.01
N SER A 89 26.22 32.31 30.29
CA SER A 89 24.81 32.34 30.73
C SER A 89 23.86 31.54 29.82
N ALA A 90 23.04 30.72 30.47
CA ALA A 90 21.65 30.41 30.13
C ALA A 90 21.34 29.88 28.72
N LEU A 91 21.59 28.59 28.53
CA LEU A 91 20.80 27.79 27.59
C LEU A 91 19.37 27.62 28.13
N VAL A 92 18.39 27.74 27.24
CA VAL A 92 16.97 27.34 27.33
C VAL A 92 15.98 28.39 27.85
N SER A 93 15.60 29.33 26.99
CA SER A 93 14.22 29.82 26.94
C SER A 93 13.88 30.29 25.52
N GLY A 94 13.92 29.33 24.59
CA GLY A 94 13.30 29.48 23.28
C GLY A 94 11.92 28.85 23.34
N SER A 95 10.91 29.62 23.78
CA SER A 95 9.50 29.30 23.52
C SER A 95 9.25 29.39 22.02
N SER A 96 9.68 28.37 21.28
CA SER A 96 9.08 28.03 20.00
C SER A 96 7.84 27.24 20.36
N ALA A 97 6.67 27.84 20.11
CA ALA A 97 5.41 27.13 20.12
C ALA A 97 5.53 25.97 19.13
N ALA A 98 5.94 24.81 19.65
CA ALA A 98 5.79 23.54 19.00
C ALA A 98 4.28 23.39 18.81
N VAL A 99 3.83 23.59 17.56
CA VAL A 99 2.62 22.93 17.09
C VAL A 99 2.87 21.46 17.36
N ALA A 100 2.27 20.98 18.44
CA ALA A 100 2.25 19.57 18.78
C ALA A 100 1.65 18.85 17.57
N PRO A 101 2.37 17.90 16.94
CA PRO A 101 1.73 17.00 16.01
C PRO A 101 0.72 16.21 16.82
N GLU A 102 -0.57 16.49 16.62
CA GLU A 102 -1.63 15.65 17.16
C GLU A 102 -1.38 14.22 16.66
N PRO A 103 -1.29 13.23 17.56
CA PRO A 103 -0.98 11.85 17.15
C PRO A 103 -2.01 11.29 16.17
N ALA A 104 -3.23 11.87 16.13
CA ALA A 104 -4.27 11.52 15.18
C ALA A 104 -3.86 11.77 13.72
N SER A 105 -3.26 12.92 13.41
CA SER A 105 -2.88 13.28 12.04
C SER A 105 -1.75 12.40 11.50
N ASP A 106 -0.88 11.90 12.38
CA ASP A 106 0.21 11.02 12.00
C ASP A 106 -0.30 9.61 11.69
N LEU A 107 -1.27 9.10 12.45
CA LEU A 107 -1.90 7.80 12.22
C LEU A 107 -2.66 7.72 10.89
N GLU A 108 -3.37 8.80 10.52
CA GLU A 108 -4.03 8.90 9.23
C GLU A 108 -3.03 8.86 8.05
N ARG A 109 -1.84 9.46 8.20
CA ARG A 109 -0.76 9.34 7.20
C ARG A 109 -0.24 7.91 7.02
N PHE A 110 -0.33 7.07 8.07
CA PHE A 110 -0.01 5.64 8.00
C PHE A 110 -1.20 4.76 7.52
N GLY A 111 -2.29 5.39 7.06
CA GLY A 111 -3.49 4.70 6.60
C GLY A 111 -4.34 4.11 7.73
N ILE A 112 -4.08 4.50 8.98
CA ILE A 112 -4.91 4.10 10.13
C ILE A 112 -6.08 5.08 10.22
N THR A 113 -7.05 4.87 9.33
CA THR A 113 -8.25 5.71 9.24
C THR A 113 -9.26 5.32 10.32
N GLN A 114 -10.22 6.21 10.58
CA GLN A 114 -11.33 5.94 11.47
C GLN A 114 -12.18 4.74 11.01
N GLU A 115 -12.37 4.58 9.69
CA GLU A 115 -13.06 3.42 9.08
C GLU A 115 -12.36 2.10 9.43
N LEU A 116 -11.02 2.03 9.32
CA LEU A 116 -10.26 0.84 9.67
C LEU A 116 -10.41 0.50 11.16
N LYS A 117 -10.41 1.52 12.03
CA LYS A 117 -10.59 1.33 13.48
C LYS A 117 -11.97 0.76 13.80
N GLU A 118 -13.02 1.28 13.18
CA GLU A 118 -14.40 0.80 13.35
C GLU A 118 -14.57 -0.63 12.84
N PHE A 119 -13.98 -0.95 11.69
CA PHE A 119 -13.98 -2.30 11.14
C PHE A 119 -13.31 -3.31 12.10
N VAL A 120 -12.11 -2.98 12.58
CA VAL A 120 -11.36 -3.85 13.51
C VAL A 120 -12.09 -4.00 14.84
N GLN A 121 -12.76 -2.93 15.33
CA GLN A 121 -13.59 -2.99 16.53
C GLN A 121 -14.83 -3.90 16.37
N GLY A 122 -15.33 -4.04 15.13
CA GLY A 122 -16.43 -4.94 14.79
C GLY A 122 -16.06 -6.43 14.75
N ILE A 123 -14.76 -6.77 14.77
CA ILE A 123 -14.30 -8.16 14.77
C ILE A 123 -14.58 -8.77 16.15
N GLN A 124 -15.46 -9.77 16.19
CA GLN A 124 -15.80 -10.50 17.41
C GLN A 124 -15.26 -11.92 17.38
N ILE A 125 -15.14 -12.55 18.55
CA ILE A 125 -14.76 -13.97 18.65
C ILE A 125 -15.70 -14.88 17.85
N SER A 126 -16.97 -14.49 17.70
CA SER A 126 -17.96 -15.20 16.88
C SER A 126 -17.60 -15.23 15.39
N THR A 127 -16.88 -14.22 14.86
CA THR A 127 -16.36 -14.19 13.48
C THR A 127 -15.38 -15.33 13.21
N PHE A 128 -14.72 -15.85 14.25
CA PHE A 128 -13.78 -16.96 14.14
C PHE A 128 -14.43 -18.32 14.36
N ARG A 129 -15.73 -18.39 14.67
CA ARG A 129 -16.42 -19.65 14.98
C ARG A 129 -16.52 -20.59 13.76
N ASP A 130 -16.60 -20.04 12.56
CA ASP A 130 -16.62 -20.80 11.30
C ASP A 130 -15.21 -21.26 10.88
N PHE A 131 -14.18 -20.80 11.58
CA PHE A 131 -12.81 -21.27 11.44
C PHE A 131 -12.51 -22.19 12.62
N SER A 132 -12.78 -23.48 12.45
CA SER A 132 -12.26 -24.49 13.38
C SER A 132 -10.76 -24.26 13.52
N MET A 133 -10.30 -23.89 14.71
CA MET A 133 -8.89 -24.08 15.04
C MET A 133 -8.68 -25.57 14.81
N GLN A 134 -7.84 -25.93 13.84
CA GLN A 134 -7.53 -27.33 13.61
C GLN A 134 -6.93 -27.84 14.91
N ASP A 135 -7.74 -28.53 15.70
CA ASP A 135 -7.27 -29.40 16.74
C ASP A 135 -6.25 -30.33 16.06
N GLU A 136 -5.01 -30.04 16.42
CA GLU A 136 -3.80 -30.78 16.16
C GLU A 136 -4.08 -32.29 16.07
N PRO A 137 -3.71 -32.98 14.98
CA PRO A 137 -3.58 -34.43 15.04
C PRO A 137 -2.47 -34.77 16.04
N GLU A 138 -2.81 -35.66 16.97
CA GLU A 138 -2.04 -36.11 18.13
C GLU A 138 -0.51 -36.24 17.93
N PRO A 139 0.28 -35.98 18.99
CA PRO A 139 1.73 -35.77 18.92
C PRO A 139 2.49 -37.09 18.74
N GLU A 140 2.96 -37.37 17.53
CA GLU A 140 4.10 -38.28 17.34
C GLU A 140 5.42 -37.48 17.38
N ILE A 141 5.94 -37.35 18.60
CA ILE A 141 7.37 -37.24 18.95
C ILE A 141 8.34 -36.93 17.80
N SER A 142 8.43 -35.68 17.37
CA SER A 142 9.58 -35.25 16.58
C SER A 142 10.00 -33.83 16.94
N THR A 143 10.94 -33.77 17.87
CA THR A 143 12.02 -32.78 18.06
C THR A 143 11.99 -31.55 17.15
N ILE A 144 11.03 -30.65 17.38
CA ILE A 144 11.07 -29.28 16.85
C ILE A 144 10.75 -28.36 18.04
N PRO A 145 11.61 -27.36 18.34
CA PRO A 145 11.38 -26.48 19.50
C PRO A 145 10.05 -25.71 19.36
N PRO A 146 9.31 -25.49 20.47
CA PRO A 146 7.98 -24.89 20.47
C PRO A 146 8.07 -23.36 20.33
N SER A 147 8.51 -22.87 19.18
CA SER A 147 8.61 -21.42 18.95
C SER A 147 8.14 -20.97 17.58
N SER A 148 7.30 -21.73 16.86
CA SER A 148 6.86 -21.30 15.52
C SER A 148 5.54 -21.92 15.02
N ASN A 149 4.57 -22.19 15.90
CA ASN A 149 3.23 -22.62 15.44
C ASN A 149 2.35 -21.45 14.97
N VAL A 150 2.85 -20.21 15.02
CA VAL A 150 2.32 -19.10 14.22
C VAL A 150 3.08 -19.16 12.91
N ARG A 151 2.46 -19.66 11.84
CA ARG A 151 2.99 -19.45 10.49
C ARG A 151 3.27 -17.96 10.37
N GLN A 152 4.53 -17.60 10.15
CA GLN A 152 4.94 -16.20 10.00
C GLN A 152 4.48 -15.68 8.63
N ASP A 153 3.17 -15.73 8.39
CA ASP A 153 2.50 -15.32 7.16
C ASP A 153 2.47 -13.79 7.04
N LEU A 154 2.86 -13.07 8.10
CA LEU A 154 3.00 -11.63 8.14
C LEU A 154 4.46 -11.21 7.94
N ASN A 155 4.69 -10.35 6.96
CA ASN A 155 5.96 -9.66 6.80
C ASN A 155 6.18 -8.62 7.93
N GLU A 156 7.41 -8.14 8.10
CA GLU A 156 7.77 -7.23 9.19
C GLU A 156 6.90 -5.96 9.19
N TRP A 157 6.62 -5.40 8.02
CA TRP A 157 5.78 -4.21 7.88
C TRP A 157 4.33 -4.49 8.29
N GLN A 158 3.77 -5.63 7.88
CA GLN A 158 2.43 -6.05 8.26
C GLN A 158 2.32 -6.26 9.77
N ALA A 159 3.30 -6.91 10.39
CA ALA A 159 3.33 -7.12 11.83
C ALA A 159 3.39 -5.78 12.59
N ARG A 160 4.24 -4.85 12.14
CA ARG A 160 4.38 -3.50 12.71
C ARG A 160 3.09 -2.70 12.54
N HIS A 161 2.50 -2.72 11.34
CA HIS A 161 1.26 -2.00 11.02
C HIS A 161 0.08 -2.57 11.81
N ALA A 162 -0.09 -3.88 11.86
CA ALA A 162 -1.13 -4.54 12.66
C ALA A 162 -1.01 -4.20 14.15
N THR A 163 0.21 -4.23 14.70
CA THR A 163 0.46 -3.82 16.10
C THR A 163 0.05 -2.38 16.34
N LEU A 164 0.37 -1.48 15.41
CA LEU A 164 0.01 -0.08 15.50
C LEU A 164 -1.51 0.11 15.41
N VAL A 165 -2.20 -0.52 14.45
CA VAL A 165 -3.66 -0.50 14.32
C VAL A 165 -4.34 -1.01 15.59
N LEU A 166 -3.94 -2.17 16.10
CA LEU A 166 -4.52 -2.76 17.31
C LEU A 166 -4.30 -1.90 18.55
N SER A 167 -3.17 -1.19 18.65
CA SER A 167 -2.89 -0.26 19.74
C SER A 167 -3.79 0.98 19.73
N THR A 168 -4.34 1.34 18.56
CA THR A 168 -5.26 2.48 18.41
C THR A 168 -6.74 2.13 18.65
N VAL A 169 -7.08 0.84 18.61
CA VAL A 169 -8.43 0.34 18.86
C VAL A 169 -8.57 0.06 20.36
N LYS A 170 -9.56 0.67 21.01
CA LYS A 170 -9.79 0.49 22.44
C LYS A 170 -10.47 -0.86 22.68
N VAL A 171 -9.69 -1.83 23.16
CA VAL A 171 -10.23 -3.11 23.64
C VAL A 171 -10.93 -2.85 24.98
N PHE A 172 -12.22 -3.17 25.07
CA PHE A 172 -13.01 -3.14 26.31
C PHE A 172 -13.10 -4.55 26.90
#